data_AF-A0AAW6KJH5-F1
#
_entry.id   AF-A0AAW6KJH5-F1
#
_cell.length_a   1.000
_cell.length_b   1.000
_cell.length_c   1.000
_cell.angle_alpha   90.00
_cell.angle_beta   90.00
_cell.angle_gamma   90.00
#
_symmetry.space_group_name_H-M   'P 1'
#
loop_
_entity.id
_entity.type
_entity.pdbx_description
1 polymer ?
#
loop_
_entity_poly.entity_id
_entity_poly.type
_entity_poly.pdbx_seq_one_letter_code
_entity_poly.pdbx_strand_id
1 'polypeptide(L)'
;KAGKDKLSGKERLVLQPNIHAHHIREWLYQEGYALINEEILEEDGKYYEVLVAEAGDRDAAYDGISFAAGMLVGPFLAKQKNAV
;
A
#
# COMPACT_ATOMS: atom_id res chain seq x y z
N LYS A 1 -13.43 -15.10 -0.14
CA LYS A 1 -12.74 -14.07 0.69
C LYS A 1 -13.03 -14.41 2.15
N ALA A 2 -12.09 -15.04 2.86
CA ALA A 2 -12.25 -15.33 4.29
C ALA A 2 -11.44 -14.32 5.10
N GLY A 3 -12.00 -13.76 6.17
CA GLY A 3 -11.30 -12.84 7.08
C GLY A 3 -11.65 -11.36 6.95
N LYS A 4 -12.37 -10.95 5.90
CA LYS A 4 -12.85 -9.56 5.76
C LYS A 4 -13.80 -9.19 6.91
N ASP A 5 -14.66 -10.11 7.33
CA ASP A 5 -15.62 -9.94 8.43
C ASP A 5 -14.95 -9.81 9.81
N LYS A 6 -13.63 -10.00 9.90
CA LYS A 6 -12.85 -9.79 11.12
C LYS A 6 -12.24 -8.39 11.23
N LEU A 7 -12.32 -7.59 10.17
CA LEU A 7 -11.79 -6.23 10.14
C LEU A 7 -12.85 -5.29 10.68
N SER A 8 -12.58 -4.64 11.81
CA SER A 8 -13.45 -3.60 12.35
C SER A 8 -13.27 -2.26 11.65
N GLY A 9 -12.28 -2.14 10.76
CA GLY A 9 -11.92 -0.90 10.09
C GLY A 9 -11.24 0.08 11.04
N LYS A 10 -10.55 -0.44 12.06
CA LYS A 10 -9.75 0.36 13.01
C LYS A 10 -8.34 -0.20 13.18
N GLU A 11 -8.07 -1.35 12.58
CA GLU A 11 -6.80 -2.03 12.66
C GLU A 11 -5.79 -1.42 11.70
N ARG A 12 -4.52 -1.47 12.11
CA ARG A 12 -3.39 -1.32 11.19
C ARG A 12 -3.21 -2.62 10.43
N LEU A 13 -3.29 -2.52 9.11
CA LEU A 13 -2.97 -3.60 8.18
C LEU A 13 -1.52 -3.46 7.74
N VAL A 14 -0.71 -4.48 8.03
CA VAL A 14 0.65 -4.62 7.50
C VAL A 14 0.61 -5.75 6.49
N LEU A 15 0.77 -5.42 5.21
CA LEU A 15 0.55 -6.33 4.09
C LEU A 15 1.84 -6.46 3.28
N GLN A 16 2.23 -7.69 2.98
CA GLN A 16 3.39 -7.99 2.14
C GLN A 16 2.91 -8.80 0.93
N PRO A 17 2.46 -8.14 -0.16
CA PRO A 17 2.13 -8.82 -1.41
C PRO A 17 3.38 -9.45 -2.03
N ASN A 18 3.28 -10.74 -2.36
CA ASN A 18 4.33 -11.43 -3.12
C ASN A 18 4.28 -11.12 -4.62
N ILE A 19 3.11 -10.73 -5.17
CA ILE A 19 2.95 -10.30 -6.56
C ILE A 19 1.86 -9.22 -6.65
N HIS A 20 2.01 -8.29 -7.60
CA HIS A 20 1.00 -7.30 -7.98
C HIS A 20 0.45 -6.44 -6.82
N ALA A 21 1.31 -5.70 -6.11
CA ALA A 21 0.89 -4.82 -5.01
C ALA A 21 -0.21 -3.81 -5.37
N HIS A 22 -0.32 -3.42 -6.65
CA HIS A 22 -1.39 -2.53 -7.12
C HIS A 22 -2.80 -3.06 -6.80
N HIS A 23 -3.05 -4.37 -6.88
CA HIS A 23 -4.35 -4.94 -6.50
C HIS A 23 -4.67 -4.76 -5.01
N ILE A 24 -3.64 -4.79 -4.15
CA ILE A 24 -3.82 -4.53 -2.72
C ILE A 24 -4.08 -3.03 -2.49
N ARG A 25 -3.36 -2.14 -3.19
CA ARG A 25 -3.58 -0.69 -3.12
C ARG A 25 -5.01 -0.32 -3.53
N GLU A 26 -5.50 -0.88 -4.64
CA GLU A 26 -6.87 -0.70 -5.09
C GLU A 26 -7.88 -1.19 -4.05
N TRP A 27 -7.66 -2.38 -3.48
CA TRP A 27 -8.54 -2.92 -2.45
C TRP A 27 -8.56 -2.04 -1.19
N LEU A 28 -7.39 -1.64 -0.68
CA LEU A 28 -7.29 -0.74 0.48
C LEU A 28 -8.07 0.57 0.23
N TYR A 29 -7.88 1.16 -0.94
CA TYR A 29 -8.56 2.40 -1.32
C TYR A 29 -10.09 2.24 -1.42
N GLN A 30 -10.56 1.12 -1.98
CA GLN A 30 -11.99 0.79 -2.07
C GLN A 30 -12.63 0.56 -0.70
N GLU A 31 -11.89 -0.04 0.24
CA GLU A 31 -12.38 -0.32 1.59
C GLU A 31 -12.20 0.87 2.56
N GLY A 32 -11.67 2.01 2.09
CA GLY A 32 -11.52 3.22 2.89
C GLY A 32 -10.29 3.24 3.81
N TYR A 33 -9.30 2.40 3.54
CA TYR A 33 -8.01 2.47 4.21
C TYR A 33 -7.10 3.50 3.54
N ALA A 34 -6.39 4.24 4.36
CA ALA A 34 -5.31 5.12 3.99
C ALA A 34 -3.98 4.38 4.10
N LEU A 35 -3.17 4.44 3.04
CA LEU A 35 -1.76 4.07 3.15
C LEU A 35 -1.06 5.10 4.02
N ILE A 36 -0.32 4.62 5.02
CA ILE A 36 0.45 5.48 5.92
C ILE A 36 1.96 5.30 5.73
N ASN A 37 2.39 4.16 5.18
CA ASN A 37 3.77 3.90 4.83
C ASN A 37 3.87 2.80 3.77
N GLU A 38 4.93 2.84 2.98
CA GLU A 38 5.34 1.71 2.13
C GLU A 38 6.86 1.59 2.18
N GLU A 39 7.33 0.35 2.12
CA GLU A 39 8.76 0.03 2.11
C GLU A 39 9.03 -1.01 1.02
N ILE A 40 10.19 -0.90 0.37
CA ILE A 40 10.68 -1.87 -0.59
C ILE A 40 12.00 -2.43 -0.09
N LEU A 41 12.11 -3.75 -0.09
CA LEU A 41 13.25 -4.50 0.43
C LEU A 41 13.77 -5.41 -0.69
N GLU A 42 15.09 -5.56 -0.80
CA GLU A 42 15.72 -6.57 -1.66
C GLU A 42 16.32 -7.68 -0.80
N GLU A 43 15.90 -8.92 -1.03
CA GLU A 43 16.46 -10.12 -0.38
C GLU A 43 16.64 -11.22 -1.43
N ASP A 44 17.84 -11.81 -1.50
CA ASP A 44 18.22 -12.84 -2.48
C ASP A 44 17.91 -12.46 -3.95
N GLY A 45 18.08 -11.18 -4.30
CA GLY A 45 17.78 -10.65 -5.64
C GLY A 45 16.29 -10.57 -5.96
N LYS A 46 15.42 -10.66 -4.95
CA LYS A 46 13.97 -10.48 -5.05
C LYS A 46 13.55 -9.22 -4.32
N TYR A 47 12.66 -8.46 -4.96
CA TYR A 47 12.08 -7.25 -4.39
C TYR A 47 10.76 -7.58 -3.70
N TYR A 48 10.62 -7.15 -2.45
CA TYR A 48 9.41 -7.29 -1.66
C TYR A 48 8.89 -5.91 -1.27
N GLU A 49 7.60 -5.69 -1.51
CA GLU A 49 6.91 -4.48 -1.07
C GLU A 49 6.16 -4.78 0.24
N VAL A 50 6.27 -3.87 1.20
CA VAL A 50 5.50 -3.85 2.45
C VAL A 50 4.61 -2.61 2.43
N LEU A 51 3.30 -2.81 2.57
CA LEU A 51 2.30 -1.76 2.61
C LEU A 51 1.71 -1.69 4.02
N VAL A 52 1.70 -0.49 4.58
CA VAL A 52 1.08 -0.23 5.88
C VAL A 52 -0.12 0.67 5.67
N ALA A 53 -1.29 0.21 6.10
CA ALA A 53 -2.55 0.93 5.94
C ALA A 53 -3.37 0.96 7.23
N GLU A 54 -4.10 2.05 7.43
CA GLU A 54 -5.01 2.26 8.56
C GLU A 54 -6.30 2.90 8.07
N ALA A 55 -7.38 2.80 8.83
CA ALA A 55 -8.58 3.56 8.49
C ALA A 55 -8.33 5.06 8.64
N GLY A 56 -8.70 5.83 7.63
CA GLY A 56 -8.43 7.26 7.60
C GLY A 56 -8.69 7.89 6.23
N ASP A 57 -8.03 9.01 5.98
CA ASP A 57 -8.11 9.71 4.70
C ASP A 57 -7.31 8.97 3.62
N ARG A 58 -8.02 8.18 2.82
CA ARG A 58 -7.43 7.39 1.73
C ARG A 58 -6.75 8.21 0.64
N ASP A 59 -7.14 9.48 0.49
CA ASP A 59 -6.62 10.35 -0.57
C ASP A 59 -5.29 10.99 -0.18
N ALA A 60 -5.03 11.12 1.14
CA ALA A 60 -3.84 11.78 1.69
C ALA A 60 -2.52 11.19 1.16
N ALA A 61 -2.44 9.87 0.98
CA ALA A 61 -1.24 9.22 0.45
C ALA A 61 -0.93 9.66 -0.99
N TYR A 62 -1.97 9.84 -1.80
CA TYR A 62 -1.90 10.13 -3.23
C TYR A 62 -1.78 11.62 -3.55
N ASP A 63 -1.79 12.49 -2.54
CA ASP A 63 -1.59 13.93 -2.76
C ASP A 63 -0.20 14.19 -3.38
N GLY A 64 -0.16 15.06 -4.40
CA GLY A 64 1.07 15.41 -5.11
C GLY A 64 1.62 14.33 -6.07
N ILE A 65 0.88 13.26 -6.37
CA ILE A 65 1.24 12.27 -7.40
C ILE A 65 0.02 11.93 -8.27
N SER A 66 0.25 11.54 -9.53
CA SER A 66 -0.83 10.98 -10.36
C SER A 66 -1.40 9.73 -9.69
N PHE A 67 -2.72 9.67 -9.53
CA PHE A 67 -3.41 8.53 -8.92
C PHE A 67 -3.04 7.20 -9.59
N ALA A 68 -2.99 7.18 -10.93
CA ALA A 68 -2.60 5.99 -11.69
C ALA A 68 -1.16 5.56 -11.39
N ALA A 69 -0.24 6.52 -11.25
CA ALA A 69 1.15 6.23 -10.88
C ALA A 69 1.23 5.71 -9.43
N GLY A 70 0.55 6.37 -8.49
CA GLY A 70 0.51 5.93 -7.09
C GLY A 70 -0.07 4.52 -6.93
N MET A 71 -1.14 4.18 -7.66
CA MET A 71 -1.67 2.81 -7.69
C MET A 71 -0.67 1.79 -8.21
N LEU A 72 0.04 2.13 -9.30
CA LEU A 72 0.95 1.19 -9.96
C LEU A 72 2.23 0.95 -9.14
N VAL A 73 2.90 2.02 -8.71
CA VAL A 73 4.25 1.94 -8.12
C VAL A 73 4.28 2.21 -6.61
N GLY A 74 3.18 2.67 -6.02
CA GLY A 74 3.11 3.07 -4.61
C GLY A 74 3.32 4.57 -4.42
N PRO A 75 2.38 5.31 -3.79
CA PRO A 75 2.52 6.74 -3.57
C PRO A 75 3.71 7.10 -2.66
N PHE A 76 4.05 6.26 -1.69
CA PHE A 76 5.19 6.52 -0.80
C PHE A 76 6.50 6.11 -1.48
N LEU A 77 6.53 4.96 -2.17
CA LEU A 77 7.70 4.49 -2.91
C LEU A 77 8.06 5.42 -4.07
N ALA A 78 7.09 6.05 -4.73
CA ALA A 78 7.38 7.03 -5.77
C ALA A 78 8.00 8.33 -5.23
N LYS A 79 7.63 8.73 -3.99
CA LYS A 79 8.15 9.90 -3.30
C LYS A 79 9.53 9.62 -2.70
N GLN A 80 9.70 8.45 -2.08
CA GLN A 80 10.99 7.91 -1.67
C GLN A 80 11.71 7.42 -2.91
N LYS A 81 12.46 8.29 -3.59
CA LYS A 81 13.44 7.86 -4.59
C LYS A 81 14.56 7.04 -3.93
N ASN A 82 14.24 5.86 -3.40
CA ASN A 82 15.20 4.95 -2.82
C ASN A 82 16.02 4.39 -3.99
N ALA A 83 17.30 4.73 -3.99
CA ALA A 83 18.29 4.03 -4.77
C ALA A 83 18.43 2.65 -4.14
N VAL A 84 17.71 1.66 -4.67
CA VAL A 84 18.12 0.27 -4.55
C VAL A 84 19.19 0.02 -5.61
#